data_AF-A0A938M334-F1
#
_entry.id   AF-A0A938M334-F1
#
_cell.length_a   1.000
_cell.length_b   1.000
_cell.length_c   1.000
_cell.angle_alpha   90.00
_cell.angle_beta   90.00
_cell.angle_gamma   90.00
#
_symmetry.space_group_name_H-M   'P 1'
#
loop_
_entity.id
_entity.type
_entity.pdbx_description
1 polymer ?
#
loop_
_entity_poly.entity_id
_entity_poly.type
_entity_poly.pdbx_seq_one_letter_code
_entity_poly.pdbx_strand_id
1 'polypeptide(L)'
;MTVEELYEQHVKPLSVAERLRLLALTARDLAAATPGEKPRKRSLLELEGLGAEIWNGADAQQYVNELRKEWDHRPCASWRAD
;
A
#
# COMPACT_ATOMS: atom_id res chain seq x y z
N MET A 1 -23.05 17.78 22.50
CA MET A 1 -23.12 17.10 21.20
C MET A 1 -22.71 15.66 21.42
N THR A 2 -23.62 14.71 21.19
CA THR A 2 -23.33 13.27 21.28
C THR A 2 -22.63 12.78 20.01
N VAL A 3 -22.10 11.55 20.04
CA VAL A 3 -21.45 10.94 18.88
C VAL A 3 -22.47 10.69 17.77
N GLU A 4 -23.69 10.30 18.15
CA GLU A 4 -24.82 10.10 17.25
C GLU A 4 -25.24 11.41 16.57
N GLU A 5 -25.30 12.51 17.33
CA GLU A 5 -25.58 13.85 16.79
C GLU A 5 -24.50 14.31 15.81
N LEU A 6 -23.22 14.11 16.14
CA LEU A 6 -22.10 14.42 15.24
C LEU A 6 -22.18 13.59 13.94
N TYR A 7 -22.51 12.31 14.05
CA TYR A 7 -22.64 11.44 12.91
C TYR A 7 -23.75 11.90 11.97
N GLU A 8 -24.95 12.14 12.51
CA GLU A 8 -26.11 12.56 11.72
C GLU A 8 -25.92 13.93 11.08
N GLN A 9 -25.31 14.88 11.79
CA GLN A 9 -25.17 16.26 11.30
C GLN A 9 -23.94 16.48 10.40
N HIS A 10 -22.86 15.74 10.60
CA HIS A 10 -21.58 16.05 9.95
C HIS A 10 -20.97 14.90 9.15
N VAL A 11 -21.33 13.64 9.42
CA VAL A 11 -20.74 12.48 8.72
C VAL A 11 -21.69 11.93 7.66
N LYS A 12 -22.99 11.85 7.96
CA LYS A 12 -24.01 11.30 7.06
C LYS A 12 -24.24 12.15 5.79
N PRO A 13 -24.18 13.50 5.82
CA PRO A 13 -24.37 14.33 4.62
C PRO A 13 -23.19 14.28 3.63
N LEU A 14 -22.02 13.79 4.06
CA LEU A 14 -20.84 13.69 3.21
C LEU A 14 -21.03 12.65 2.10
N SER A 15 -20.38 12.88 0.96
CA SER A 15 -20.31 11.89 -0.10
C SER A 15 -19.58 10.63 0.38
N VAL A 16 -19.80 9.50 -0.31
CA VAL A 16 -19.13 8.22 0.01
C VAL A 16 -17.60 8.39 0.01
N ALA A 17 -17.04 9.13 -0.94
CA ALA A 17 -15.61 9.37 -1.03
C ALA A 17 -15.06 10.16 0.17
N GLU A 18 -15.80 11.18 0.63
CA GLU A 18 -15.43 11.97 1.82
C GLU A 18 -15.54 11.16 3.10
N ARG A 19 -16.57 10.32 3.24
CA ARG A 19 -16.71 9.40 4.38
C ARG A 19 -15.57 8.39 4.44
N LEU A 20 -15.16 7.84 3.30
CA LEU A 20 -14.00 6.95 3.21
C LEU A 20 -12.70 7.67 3.57
N ARG A 21 -12.53 8.91 3.09
CA ARG A 21 -11.37 9.73 3.45
C ARG A 21 -11.32 10.05 4.93
N LEU A 22 -12.46 10.39 5.53
CA LEU A 22 -12.59 10.63 6.97
C LEU A 22 -12.22 9.39 7.77
N LEU A 23 -12.74 8.22 7.38
CA LEU A 23 -12.40 6.95 8.01
C LEU A 23 -10.90 6.67 7.99
N ALA A 24 -10.23 6.92 6.85
CA ALA A 24 -8.80 6.73 6.72
C ALA A 24 -7.97 7.68 7.59
N LEU A 25 -8.44 8.92 7.79
CA LEU A 25 -7.81 9.88 8.71
C LEU A 25 -7.98 9.42 10.16
N THR A 26 -9.20 9.10 10.57
CA THR A 26 -9.49 8.63 11.93
C THR A 26 -8.72 7.36 12.27
N ALA A 27 -8.66 6.38 11.36
CA ALA A 27 -7.90 5.15 11.57
C ALA A 27 -6.40 5.41 11.77
N ARG A 28 -5.83 6.35 11.02
CA ARG A 28 -4.42 6.74 11.15
C ARG A 28 -4.13 7.41 12.48
N ASP A 29 -5.00 8.32 12.90
CA ASP A 29 -4.85 9.03 14.18
C ASP A 29 -4.94 8.06 15.35
N LEU A 30 -5.87 7.10 15.30
CA LEU A 30 -5.98 6.04 16.30
C LEU A 30 -4.75 5.12 16.32
N ALA A 31 -4.22 4.75 15.15
CA ALA A 31 -2.99 3.96 15.06
C ALA A 31 -1.78 4.70 15.66
N ALA A 32 -1.70 6.02 15.47
CA ALA A 32 -0.64 6.85 16.05
C ALA A 32 -0.82 7.11 17.57
N ALA A 33 -2.07 7.21 18.04
CA ALA A 33 -2.40 7.50 19.43
C ALA A 33 -2.31 6.28 20.35
N THR A 34 -2.24 5.06 19.81
CA THR A 34 -2.17 3.82 20.60
C THR A 34 -0.75 3.67 21.21
N PRO A 35 -0.55 3.98 22.51
CA PRO A 35 0.76 3.89 23.14
C PRO A 35 0.97 2.43 23.56
N GLY A 36 1.50 1.62 22.64
CA GLY A 36 1.68 0.18 22.91
C GLY A 36 2.43 -0.55 21.82
N GLU A 37 2.29 -0.12 20.57
CA GLU A 37 3.13 -0.61 19.48
C GLU A 37 4.10 0.50 19.08
N LYS A 38 5.25 0.58 19.78
CA LYS A 38 6.45 1.05 19.07
C LYS A 38 6.47 0.30 17.75
N PRO A 39 6.67 0.94 16.58
CA PRO A 39 6.71 0.23 15.32
C PRO A 39 7.68 -0.92 15.50
N ARG A 40 7.12 -2.14 15.57
CA ARG A 40 7.91 -3.34 15.79
C ARG A 40 8.91 -3.30 14.64
N LYS A 41 10.21 -3.40 14.91
CA LYS A 41 11.19 -3.50 13.83
C LYS A 41 10.77 -4.72 13.02
N ARG A 42 10.08 -4.47 11.90
CA ARG A 42 9.58 -5.52 11.02
C ARG A 42 10.79 -6.14 10.36
N SER A 43 10.89 -7.45 10.43
CA SER A 43 11.92 -8.16 9.70
C SER A 43 11.45 -8.36 8.26
N LEU A 44 12.33 -8.18 7.28
CA LEU A 44 12.03 -8.59 5.90
C LEU A 44 11.73 -10.09 5.81
N LEU A 45 12.20 -10.88 6.77
CA LEU A 45 11.90 -12.31 6.88
C LEU A 45 10.41 -12.59 7.16
N GLU A 46 9.64 -11.61 7.65
CA GLU A 46 8.17 -11.76 7.77
C GLU A 46 7.47 -11.95 6.42
N LEU A 47 8.14 -11.61 5.31
CA LEU A 47 7.64 -11.78 3.94
C LEU A 47 8.13 -13.06 3.26
N GLU A 48 9.00 -13.83 3.92
CA GLU A 48 9.53 -15.07 3.37
C GLU A 48 8.39 -16.07 3.10
N GLY A 49 8.36 -16.63 1.88
CA GLY A 49 7.39 -17.66 1.51
C GLY A 49 5.98 -17.16 1.20
N LEU A 50 5.60 -15.91 1.50
CA LEU A 50 4.26 -15.38 1.20
C LEU A 50 3.91 -15.41 -0.30
N GLY A 51 4.91 -15.40 -1.18
CA GLY A 51 4.71 -15.50 -2.62
C GLY A 51 4.70 -16.94 -3.17
N ALA A 52 5.04 -17.96 -2.38
CA ALA A 52 5.32 -19.30 -2.91
C ALA A 52 4.13 -19.90 -3.67
N GLU A 53 2.91 -19.73 -3.16
CA GLU A 53 1.69 -20.22 -3.82
C GLU A 53 1.34 -19.41 -5.07
N ILE A 54 1.60 -18.10 -5.07
CA ILE A 54 1.35 -17.20 -6.21
C ILE A 54 2.28 -17.53 -7.38
N TRP A 55 3.53 -17.86 -7.07
CA TRP A 55 4.56 -18.18 -8.06
C TRP A 55 4.64 -19.67 -8.39
N ASN A 56 3.77 -20.51 -7.80
CA ASN A 56 3.78 -21.94 -8.04
C ASN A 56 3.43 -22.25 -9.51
N GLY A 57 4.28 -23.01 -10.19
CA GLY A 57 4.12 -23.35 -11.61
C GLY A 57 4.49 -22.23 -12.57
N ALA A 58 4.91 -21.05 -12.09
CA ALA A 58 5.47 -20.01 -12.95
C ALA A 58 6.88 -20.39 -13.42
N ASP A 59 7.15 -20.25 -14.71
CA ASP A 59 8.51 -20.37 -15.25
C ASP A 59 9.30 -19.08 -14.93
N ALA A 60 10.23 -19.19 -13.99
CA ALA A 60 11.08 -18.07 -13.57
C ALA A 60 11.92 -17.51 -14.73
N GLN A 61 12.39 -18.36 -15.64
CA GLN A 61 13.22 -17.94 -16.77
C GLN A 61 12.39 -17.19 -17.81
N GLN A 62 11.17 -17.65 -18.07
CA GLN A 62 10.23 -16.95 -18.94
C GLN A 62 9.88 -15.57 -18.36
N TYR A 63 9.57 -15.49 -17.06
CA TYR A 63 9.26 -14.22 -16.41
C TYR A 63 10.40 -13.19 -16.54
N VAL A 64 11.65 -13.62 -16.32
CA VAL A 64 12.83 -12.76 -16.51
C VAL A 64 12.99 -12.32 -17.96
N ASN A 65 12.73 -13.20 -18.93
CA ASN A 65 12.82 -12.86 -20.35
C ASN A 65 11.80 -11.77 -20.74
N GLU A 66 10.56 -11.85 -20.24
CA GLU A 66 9.54 -10.82 -20.50
C GLU A 66 9.91 -9.48 -19.86
N LEU A 67 10.45 -9.48 -18.63
CA LEU A 67 10.96 -8.27 -18.00
C LEU A 67 12.09 -7.60 -18.80
N ARG A 68 13.04 -8.39 -19.34
CA ARG A 68 14.12 -7.85 -20.17
C ARG A 68 13.62 -7.24 -21.48
N LYS A 69 12.67 -7.92 -22.14
CA LYS A 69 12.01 -7.36 -23.33
C LYS A 69 11.39 -6.00 -23.01
N GLU A 70 10.72 -5.84 -21.87
CA GLU A 70 10.14 -4.55 -21.49
C GLU A 70 11.19 -3.44 -21.40
N TRP A 71 12.41 -3.76 -20.97
CA TRP A 71 13.50 -2.80 -20.83
C TRP A 71 14.17 -2.45 -22.16
N ASP A 72 14.23 -3.37 -23.11
CA ASP A 72 14.77 -3.12 -24.46
C ASP A 72 13.98 -2.07 -25.24
N HIS A 73 12.69 -1.88 -24.92
CA HIS A 73 11.81 -0.90 -25.56
C HIS A 73 11.83 0.47 -24.86
N ARG A 74 12.55 0.60 -23.73
CA ARG A 74 12.70 1.88 -23.06
C ARG A 74 13.79 2.68 -23.79
N PRO A 75 13.54 3.94 -24.18
CA PRO A 75 14.59 4.77 -24.74
C PRO A 75 15.74 4.82 -23.75
N CYS A 76 16.93 4.39 -24.19
CA CYS A 76 18.12 4.40 -23.37
C CYS A 76 18.32 5.85 -22.91
N ALA A 77 18.19 6.09 -21.60
CA ALA A 77 18.50 7.39 -21.04
C ALA A 77 19.96 7.68 -21.38
N SER A 78 20.19 8.70 -22.21
CA SER A 78 21.53 9.15 -22.55
C SER A 78 22.15 9.75 -21.29
N TRP A 79 22.76 8.91 -20.46
CA TRP A 79 23.62 9.37 -19.38
C TRP A 79 24.87 9.96 -20.05
N ARG A 80 24.85 11.28 -20.27
CA ARG A 80 26.08 12.02 -20.56
C ARG A 80 26.90 12.01 -19.27
N ALA A 81 28.05 11.35 -19.33
CA ALA A 81 29.12 11.56 -18.37
C ALA A 81 29.82 12.86 -18.77
N ASP A 82 29.71 13.87 -17.92
CA ASP A 82 30.53 15.08 -17.98
C ASP A 82 31.90 14.82 -17.34
#